data_AF-A0A6G0WGR4-F1
#
_entry.id   AF-A0A6G0WGR4-F1
#
_cell.length_a   1.000
_cell.length_b   1.000
_cell.length_c   1.000
_cell.angle_alpha   90.00
_cell.angle_beta   90.00
_cell.angle_gamma   90.00
#
_symmetry.space_group_name_H-M   'P 1'
#
loop_
_entity.id
_entity.type
_entity.pdbx_description
1 polymer ?
#
loop_
_entity_poly.entity_id
_entity_poly.type
_entity_poly.pdbx_seq_one_letter_code
_entity_poly.pdbx_strand_id
1 'polypeptide(L)'
;MWMKLIWTSAVAAIVAAQETWSIADELRETERLIHLQEQKLALLRQMRLGNTENNAKPLLNVRDVLAHLDEKTCQDSPLSSQPFRKYFVERSAVTVDAQIVAQQALYIQHPQYHYHLTASLIFVATQSGQLHFYELPTGALISTLDLPLSSDVVTALIDVATGVLTVAYPSSVAQFNMTFWEDSHLRIALGTNATIATVADGQSITQLQTATIQGDPLVLYATNLSNVHVVYPKHSVDVPPTSLVHPINFMATHRHLLAVSQGPDVWLFPVARLAESIHYVCQGTPSASIISLSFDPNAPTIMYAGMSSGGVLVFDLYADRTRSCRLVHVIPPTSSAKELGLLTLPGYLLIASAGEIRVFNTTGPPRFLFGLESTTLPQASSMPKLVFLPKRENDGSETQHDVICLAHGKSILMLESLLPAPLIPSSPTLASTLTAFIDALWTHLPLAIVAALGLLVVWKFMWPTAPVGQSPPSIDEYMTRHKEETFREAPGQ
;
A
#
# COMPACT_ATOMS: atom_id res chain seq x y z
N MET A 1 -9.60 -34.98 -32.27
CA MET A 1 -8.53 -34.22 -32.94
C MET A 1 -9.08 -32.99 -33.66
N TRP A 2 -10.10 -33.12 -34.51
CA TRP A 2 -10.75 -31.99 -35.21
C TRP A 2 -11.38 -30.92 -34.31
N MET A 3 -12.02 -31.30 -33.19
CA MET A 3 -12.54 -30.31 -32.21
C MET A 3 -11.46 -29.45 -31.54
N LYS A 4 -10.24 -29.99 -31.33
CA LYS A 4 -9.13 -29.21 -30.76
C LYS A 4 -8.61 -28.18 -31.76
N LEU A 5 -8.55 -28.52 -33.04
CA LEU A 5 -8.12 -27.63 -34.11
C LEU A 5 -9.10 -26.46 -34.34
N ILE A 6 -10.40 -26.75 -34.28
CA ILE A 6 -11.45 -25.72 -34.39
C ILE A 6 -11.38 -24.77 -33.18
N TRP A 7 -11.21 -25.31 -31.98
CA TRP A 7 -11.11 -24.49 -30.76
C TRP A 7 -9.86 -23.61 -30.74
N THR A 8 -8.70 -24.12 -31.15
CA THR A 8 -7.46 -23.31 -31.25
C THR A 8 -7.55 -22.22 -32.32
N SER A 9 -8.24 -22.48 -33.44
CA SER A 9 -8.44 -21.46 -34.48
C SER A 9 -9.41 -20.36 -34.06
N ALA A 10 -10.47 -20.70 -33.31
CA ALA A 10 -11.43 -19.74 -32.79
C ALA A 10 -10.81 -18.84 -31.71
N VAL A 11 -10.00 -19.41 -30.81
CA VAL A 11 -9.27 -18.65 -29.78
C VAL A 11 -8.25 -17.71 -30.43
N ALA A 12 -7.50 -18.17 -31.44
CA ALA A 12 -6.55 -17.31 -32.16
C ALA A 12 -7.24 -16.16 -32.91
N ALA A 13 -8.43 -16.39 -33.48
CA ALA A 13 -9.22 -15.34 -34.14
C ALA A 13 -9.81 -14.32 -33.15
N ILE A 14 -10.21 -14.76 -31.95
CA ILE A 14 -10.71 -13.88 -30.89
C ILE A 14 -9.57 -13.04 -30.29
N VAL A 15 -8.40 -13.63 -30.06
CA VAL A 15 -7.20 -12.90 -29.59
C VAL A 15 -6.74 -11.88 -30.63
N ALA A 16 -6.69 -12.25 -31.92
CA ALA A 16 -6.34 -11.31 -32.99
C ALA A 16 -7.39 -10.18 -33.15
N ALA A 17 -8.68 -10.47 -32.95
CA ALA A 17 -9.71 -9.45 -32.99
C ALA A 17 -9.62 -8.48 -31.81
N GLN A 18 -9.27 -8.95 -30.60
CA GLN A 18 -9.17 -8.11 -29.41
C GLN A 18 -7.95 -7.17 -29.44
N GLU A 19 -6.85 -7.59 -30.07
CA GLU A 19 -5.65 -6.75 -30.29
C GLU A 19 -5.91 -5.58 -31.25
N THR A 20 -6.78 -5.74 -32.27
CA THR A 20 -7.01 -4.66 -33.25
C THR A 20 -7.68 -3.40 -32.68
N TRP A 21 -8.50 -3.55 -31.63
CA TRP A 21 -9.15 -2.41 -30.97
C TRP A 21 -8.18 -1.66 -30.06
N SER A 22 -7.26 -2.39 -29.40
CA SER A 22 -6.16 -1.81 -28.62
C SER A 22 -5.21 -1.01 -29.50
N ILE A 23 -4.88 -1.52 -30.69
CA ILE A 23 -3.95 -0.86 -31.61
C ILE A 23 -4.58 0.40 -32.22
N ALA A 24 -5.88 0.39 -32.51
CA ALA A 24 -6.58 1.57 -33.02
C ALA A 24 -6.64 2.71 -31.99
N ASP A 25 -6.86 2.40 -30.71
CA ASP A 25 -6.85 3.38 -29.63
C ASP A 25 -5.42 3.90 -29.35
N GLU A 26 -4.39 3.03 -29.37
CA GLU A 26 -2.99 3.46 -29.28
C GLU A 26 -2.57 4.32 -30.49
N LEU A 27 -3.02 3.99 -31.70
CA LEU A 27 -2.72 4.76 -32.90
C LEU A 27 -3.35 6.16 -32.82
N ARG A 28 -4.58 6.25 -32.31
CA ARG A 28 -5.27 7.54 -32.10
C ARG A 28 -4.58 8.40 -31.05
N GLU A 29 -4.07 7.79 -29.97
CA GLU A 29 -3.33 8.50 -28.93
C GLU A 29 -1.94 8.94 -29.43
N THR A 30 -1.26 8.11 -30.23
CA THR A 30 0.02 8.49 -30.85
C THR A 30 -0.14 9.61 -31.88
N GLU A 31 -1.18 9.61 -32.71
CA GLU A 31 -1.52 10.74 -33.59
C GLU A 31 -1.77 12.03 -32.79
N ARG A 32 -2.48 11.93 -31.67
CA ARG A 32 -2.71 13.08 -30.78
C ARG A 32 -1.40 13.63 -30.21
N LEU A 33 -0.48 12.76 -29.78
CA LEU A 33 0.83 13.14 -29.28
C LEU A 33 1.71 13.77 -30.35
N ILE A 34 1.69 13.25 -31.58
CA ILE A 34 2.41 13.83 -32.72
C ILE A 34 1.92 15.26 -32.98
N HIS A 35 0.59 15.47 -33.01
CA HIS A 35 0.05 16.79 -33.27
C HIS A 35 0.40 17.81 -32.16
N LEU A 36 0.46 17.37 -30.90
CA LEU A 36 0.96 18.19 -29.79
C LEU A 36 2.44 18.55 -29.94
N GLN A 37 3.28 17.62 -30.41
CA GLN A 37 4.69 17.92 -30.67
C GLN A 37 4.89 18.88 -31.83
N GLU A 38 4.08 18.77 -32.89
CA GLU A 38 4.09 19.72 -34.01
C GLU A 38 3.70 21.13 -33.55
N GLN A 39 2.68 21.26 -32.70
CA GLN A 39 2.29 22.54 -32.10
C GLN A 39 3.41 23.14 -31.24
N LYS A 40 4.08 22.33 -30.41
CA LYS A 40 5.25 22.77 -29.62
C LYS A 40 6.39 23.24 -30.52
N LEU A 41 6.68 22.49 -31.59
CA LEU A 41 7.73 22.84 -32.55
C LEU A 41 7.39 24.13 -33.31
N ALA A 42 6.14 24.33 -33.71
CA ALA A 42 5.68 25.54 -34.39
C ALA A 42 5.84 26.78 -33.49
N LEU A 43 5.51 26.65 -32.20
CA LEU A 43 5.66 27.72 -31.22
C LEU A 43 7.14 28.04 -30.94
N LEU A 44 8.00 27.01 -30.83
CA LEU A 44 9.45 27.20 -30.74
C LEU A 44 10.03 27.93 -31.96
N ARG A 45 9.54 27.62 -33.17
CA ARG A 45 9.93 28.31 -34.41
C ARG A 45 9.50 29.78 -34.40
N GLN A 46 8.29 30.08 -33.95
CA GLN A 46 7.82 31.46 -33.79
C GLN A 46 8.68 32.25 -32.79
N MET A 47 9.05 31.65 -31.65
CA MET A 47 9.94 32.29 -30.68
C MET A 47 11.34 32.53 -31.26
N ARG A 48 11.84 31.63 -32.10
CA ARG A 48 13.15 31.80 -32.75
C ARG A 48 13.16 32.94 -33.77
N LEU A 49 12.07 33.11 -34.52
CA LEU A 49 11.92 34.18 -35.52
C LEU A 49 11.68 35.55 -34.85
N GLY A 50 10.97 35.58 -33.72
CA GLY A 50 10.77 36.81 -32.94
C GLY A 50 12.05 37.37 -32.29
N ASN A 51 13.11 36.55 -32.16
CA ASN A 51 14.36 36.96 -31.52
C ASN A 51 15.42 37.52 -32.50
N THR A 52 15.10 37.63 -33.79
CA THR A 52 16.03 38.15 -34.83
C THR A 52 15.72 39.58 -35.30
N GLU A 53 14.60 40.17 -34.91
CA GLU A 53 14.31 41.58 -35.20
C GLU A 53 14.65 42.47 -33.99
N ASN A 54 15.69 43.30 -34.17
CA ASN A 54 16.29 44.21 -33.17
C ASN A 54 15.38 45.35 -32.64
N ASN A 55 14.06 45.22 -32.70
CA ASN A 55 13.15 46.24 -32.18
C ASN A 55 12.53 45.78 -30.86
N ALA A 56 13.06 46.37 -29.78
CA ALA A 56 12.65 46.20 -28.41
C ALA A 56 11.12 46.27 -28.23
N LYS A 57 10.50 45.10 -28.06
CA LYS A 57 9.24 44.92 -27.33
C LYS A 57 9.45 43.81 -26.29
N PRO A 58 8.80 43.91 -25.12
CA PRO A 58 9.20 43.15 -23.95
C PRO A 58 9.03 41.65 -24.21
N LEU A 59 10.10 40.92 -23.92
CA LEU A 59 10.17 39.46 -23.89
C LEU A 59 8.93 38.93 -23.16
N LEU A 60 8.04 38.28 -23.90
CA LEU A 60 7.03 37.40 -23.31
C LEU A 60 7.80 36.43 -22.42
N ASN A 61 7.57 36.51 -21.10
CA ASN A 61 8.33 35.76 -20.12
C ASN A 61 8.17 34.28 -20.45
N VAL A 62 9.26 33.59 -20.76
CA VAL A 62 9.24 32.17 -21.13
C VAL A 62 8.57 31.33 -20.03
N ARG A 63 8.62 31.82 -18.78
CA ARG A 63 7.86 31.29 -17.64
C ARG A 63 6.34 31.38 -17.81
N ASP A 64 5.82 32.48 -18.34
CA ASP A 64 4.38 32.67 -18.52
C ASP A 64 3.87 31.79 -19.69
N VAL A 65 4.68 31.58 -20.73
CA VAL A 65 4.35 30.69 -21.86
C VAL A 65 4.44 29.21 -21.45
N LEU A 66 5.44 28.82 -20.65
CA LEU A 66 5.53 27.48 -20.06
C LEU A 66 4.37 27.22 -19.09
N ALA A 67 4.01 28.20 -18.26
CA ALA A 67 2.84 28.12 -17.39
C ALA A 67 1.55 27.95 -18.22
N HIS A 68 1.39 28.69 -19.32
CA HIS A 68 0.22 28.58 -20.20
C HIS A 68 0.15 27.27 -21.00
N LEU A 69 1.29 26.63 -21.27
CA LEU A 69 1.37 25.31 -21.91
C LEU A 69 1.12 24.17 -20.91
N ASP A 70 1.62 24.26 -19.68
CA ASP A 70 1.29 23.29 -18.61
C ASP A 70 -0.19 23.40 -18.21
N GLU A 71 -0.72 24.61 -18.11
CA GLU A 71 -2.12 24.90 -17.78
C GLU A 71 -3.09 24.32 -18.84
N LYS A 72 -2.75 24.39 -20.13
CA LYS A 72 -3.57 23.81 -21.20
C LYS A 72 -3.50 22.28 -21.33
N THR A 73 -2.47 21.64 -20.80
CA THR A 73 -2.38 20.16 -20.85
C THR A 73 -3.19 19.50 -19.75
N CYS A 74 -3.59 20.26 -18.72
CA CYS A 74 -4.38 19.80 -17.57
C CYS A 74 -5.79 20.44 -17.47
N GLN A 75 -6.14 21.41 -18.31
CA GLN A 75 -7.48 22.00 -18.32
C GLN A 75 -8.53 21.05 -18.92
N ASP A 76 -9.37 20.55 -18.01
CA ASP A 76 -10.80 20.31 -18.18
C ASP A 76 -11.19 19.42 -19.35
N SER A 77 -10.82 18.13 -19.29
CA SER A 77 -11.81 17.15 -19.74
C SER A 77 -13.04 17.33 -18.85
N PRO A 78 -14.23 17.67 -19.40
CA PRO A 78 -15.39 17.94 -18.57
C PRO A 78 -15.64 16.74 -17.68
N LEU A 79 -15.81 17.00 -16.37
CA LEU A 79 -16.25 16.03 -15.38
C LEU A 79 -17.56 15.40 -15.87
N SER A 80 -17.44 14.27 -16.54
CA SER A 80 -18.55 13.53 -17.08
C SER A 80 -18.80 12.34 -16.18
N SER A 81 -20.05 12.12 -15.80
CA SER A 81 -20.44 10.95 -15.00
C SER A 81 -20.34 9.63 -15.79
N GLN A 82 -20.22 9.69 -17.12
CA GLN A 82 -20.10 8.51 -17.99
C GLN A 82 -18.82 7.69 -17.75
N PRO A 83 -17.60 8.27 -17.76
CA PRO A 83 -16.38 7.52 -17.46
C PRO A 83 -16.37 6.95 -16.04
N PHE A 84 -16.96 7.62 -15.05
CA PHE A 84 -17.01 7.06 -13.70
C PHE A 84 -17.79 5.74 -13.65
N ARG A 85 -18.97 5.67 -14.30
CA ARG A 85 -19.77 4.43 -14.36
C ARG A 85 -19.08 3.30 -15.14
N LYS A 86 -18.07 3.62 -15.96
CA LYS A 86 -17.23 2.62 -16.65
C LYS A 86 -16.29 1.92 -15.67
N TYR A 87 -15.80 2.63 -14.65
CA TYR A 87 -14.77 2.13 -13.73
C TYR A 87 -15.29 1.87 -12.31
N PHE A 88 -16.48 2.34 -11.97
CA PHE A 88 -17.09 2.10 -10.67
C PHE A 88 -18.56 1.78 -10.79
N VAL A 89 -18.99 0.79 -10.02
CA VAL A 89 -20.39 0.39 -9.87
C VAL A 89 -20.79 0.61 -8.43
N GLU A 90 -21.75 1.50 -8.20
CA GLU A 90 -22.35 1.66 -6.88
C GLU A 90 -23.10 0.37 -6.50
N ARG A 91 -22.73 -0.21 -5.35
CA ARG A 91 -23.33 -1.45 -4.83
C ARG A 91 -24.35 -1.18 -3.76
N SER A 92 -23.99 -0.35 -2.78
CA SER A 92 -24.85 -0.02 -1.66
C SER A 92 -24.48 1.34 -1.07
N ALA A 93 -25.47 1.98 -0.47
CA ALA A 93 -25.31 3.19 0.32
C ALA A 93 -26.00 2.94 1.66
N VAL A 94 -25.26 3.14 2.75
CA VAL A 94 -25.72 2.88 4.11
C VAL A 94 -25.58 4.16 4.93
N THR A 95 -26.56 4.42 5.80
CA THR A 95 -26.51 5.55 6.74
C THR A 95 -26.47 5.02 8.17
N VAL A 96 -25.63 5.61 9.00
CA VAL A 96 -25.52 5.32 10.45
C VAL A 96 -26.07 6.49 11.28
N ASP A 97 -26.36 6.22 12.55
CA ASP A 97 -27.08 7.17 13.41
C ASP A 97 -26.21 8.36 13.87
N ALA A 98 -24.90 8.15 13.94
CA ALA A 98 -23.92 9.14 14.41
C ALA A 98 -22.74 9.32 13.42
N GLN A 99 -21.93 10.34 13.66
CA GLN A 99 -20.77 10.65 12.81
C GLN A 99 -19.77 9.48 12.82
N ILE A 100 -19.26 9.13 11.64
CA ILE A 100 -18.27 8.07 11.47
C ILE A 100 -16.90 8.57 11.89
N VAL A 101 -16.33 7.93 12.91
CA VAL A 101 -15.04 8.30 13.50
C VAL A 101 -13.93 7.32 13.16
N ALA A 102 -14.25 6.11 12.71
CA ALA A 102 -13.29 5.23 12.07
C ALA A 102 -13.96 4.27 11.10
N GLN A 103 -13.18 3.84 10.11
CA GLN A 103 -13.60 2.88 9.11
C GLN A 103 -12.41 2.01 8.77
N GLN A 104 -12.63 0.70 8.67
CA GLN A 104 -11.59 -0.24 8.28
C GLN A 104 -12.17 -1.41 7.51
N ALA A 105 -11.39 -1.87 6.55
CA ALA A 105 -11.62 -3.06 5.78
C ALA A 105 -11.09 -4.27 6.53
N LEU A 106 -11.94 -5.26 6.78
CA LEU A 106 -11.53 -6.48 7.47
C LEU A 106 -11.68 -7.67 6.53
N TYR A 107 -10.65 -8.50 6.52
CA TYR A 107 -10.66 -9.78 5.84
C TYR A 107 -10.41 -10.87 6.86
N ILE A 108 -11.44 -11.66 7.16
CA ILE A 108 -11.39 -12.67 8.20
C ILE A 108 -11.11 -14.01 7.52
N GLN A 109 -9.93 -14.57 7.78
CA GLN A 109 -9.63 -15.96 7.45
C GLN A 109 -9.93 -16.81 8.67
N HIS A 110 -10.94 -17.67 8.61
CA HIS A 110 -11.24 -18.56 9.72
C HIS A 110 -10.22 -19.73 9.74
N PRO A 111 -9.36 -19.86 10.77
CA PRO A 111 -8.28 -20.85 10.76
C PRO A 111 -8.74 -22.28 11.06
N GLN A 112 -9.90 -22.45 11.72
CA GLN A 112 -10.34 -23.76 12.23
C GLN A 112 -11.33 -24.53 11.32
N TYR A 113 -11.86 -23.91 10.27
CA TYR A 113 -12.76 -24.61 9.35
C TYR A 113 -12.05 -24.83 8.01
N HIS A 114 -11.95 -26.09 7.60
CA HIS A 114 -11.47 -26.49 6.27
C HIS A 114 -12.41 -26.03 5.13
N TYR A 115 -13.54 -25.40 5.46
CA TYR A 115 -14.40 -24.72 4.50
C TYR A 115 -14.02 -23.24 4.47
N HIS A 116 -13.50 -22.81 3.32
CA HIS A 116 -12.95 -21.49 3.02
C HIS A 116 -14.00 -20.36 3.03
N LEU A 117 -14.68 -20.11 4.14
CA LEU A 117 -15.51 -18.92 4.27
C LEU A 117 -14.61 -17.74 4.60
N THR A 118 -14.19 -17.06 3.54
CA THR A 118 -13.49 -15.79 3.61
C THR A 118 -14.52 -14.67 3.63
N ALA A 119 -14.88 -14.22 4.83
CA ALA A 119 -15.79 -13.09 4.98
C ALA A 119 -15.03 -11.77 4.77
N SER A 120 -15.53 -10.96 3.83
CA SER A 120 -15.04 -9.59 3.59
C SER A 120 -16.01 -8.62 4.25
N LEU A 121 -15.51 -7.86 5.23
CA LEU A 121 -16.33 -6.95 6.03
C LEU A 121 -15.81 -5.53 5.96
N ILE A 122 -16.72 -4.59 6.19
CA ILE A 122 -16.38 -3.24 6.58
C ILE A 122 -16.78 -3.00 8.03
N PHE A 123 -15.81 -2.58 8.81
CA PHE A 123 -15.98 -2.08 10.16
C PHE A 123 -16.17 -0.57 10.13
N VAL A 124 -17.14 -0.09 10.88
CA VAL A 124 -17.42 1.32 11.05
C VAL A 124 -17.65 1.62 12.53
N ALA A 125 -16.85 2.52 13.09
CA ALA A 125 -17.06 3.06 14.42
C ALA A 125 -17.70 4.44 14.33
N THR A 126 -18.69 4.68 15.19
CA THR A 126 -19.38 5.96 15.29
C THR A 126 -18.95 6.72 16.55
N GLN A 127 -19.13 8.04 16.53
CA GLN A 127 -18.82 8.91 17.68
C GLN A 127 -19.61 8.53 18.93
N SER A 128 -20.83 8.00 18.78
CA SER A 128 -21.67 7.54 19.90
C SER A 128 -21.20 6.22 20.53
N GLY A 129 -20.12 5.62 20.01
CA GLY A 129 -19.58 4.37 20.54
C GLY A 129 -20.23 3.12 19.99
N GLN A 130 -21.00 3.22 18.90
CA GLN A 130 -21.53 2.05 18.20
C GLN A 130 -20.55 1.56 17.14
N LEU A 131 -20.36 0.25 17.10
CA LEU A 131 -19.55 -0.45 16.12
C LEU A 131 -20.46 -1.23 15.18
N HIS A 132 -20.45 -0.89 13.90
CA HIS A 132 -21.21 -1.59 12.88
C HIS A 132 -20.28 -2.43 12.00
N PHE A 133 -20.75 -3.63 11.68
CA PHE A 133 -20.06 -4.54 10.77
C PHE A 133 -20.99 -4.83 9.60
N TYR A 134 -20.58 -4.46 8.39
CA TYR A 134 -21.34 -4.76 7.18
C TYR A 134 -20.59 -5.78 6.34
N GLU A 135 -21.34 -6.68 5.71
CA GLU A 135 -20.86 -7.61 4.71
C GLU A 135 -20.58 -6.87 3.39
N LEU A 136 -19.53 -7.27 2.69
CA LEU A 136 -19.20 -6.75 1.37
C LEU A 136 -19.34 -7.81 0.28
N PRO A 137 -19.78 -7.42 -0.94
CA PRO A 137 -20.13 -6.07 -1.37
C PRO A 137 -21.59 -5.67 -1.08
N THR A 138 -22.38 -6.53 -0.43
CA THR A 138 -23.82 -6.36 -0.26
C THR A 138 -24.20 -5.13 0.57
N GLY A 139 -23.33 -4.72 1.49
CA GLY A 139 -23.63 -3.70 2.49
C GLY A 139 -24.63 -4.17 3.55
N ALA A 140 -24.89 -5.47 3.65
CA ALA A 140 -25.81 -6.02 4.63
C ALA A 140 -25.22 -5.89 6.04
N LEU A 141 -25.99 -5.37 7.00
CA LEU A 141 -25.57 -5.27 8.39
C LEU A 141 -25.49 -6.67 9.03
N ILE A 142 -24.32 -7.07 9.49
CA ILE A 142 -24.09 -8.34 10.17
C ILE A 142 -24.34 -8.19 11.67
N SER A 143 -23.71 -7.19 12.28
CA SER A 143 -23.76 -6.98 13.72
C SER A 143 -23.58 -5.51 14.05
N THR A 144 -24.24 -5.09 15.13
CA THR A 144 -23.99 -3.82 15.81
C THR A 144 -23.62 -4.12 17.24
N LEU A 145 -22.50 -3.56 17.69
CA LEU A 145 -22.00 -3.72 19.06
C LEU A 145 -21.88 -2.35 19.71
N ASP A 146 -22.36 -2.23 20.93
CA ASP A 146 -22.20 -1.01 21.72
C ASP A 146 -20.94 -1.15 22.58
N LEU A 147 -20.10 -0.12 22.57
CA LEU A 147 -18.99 -0.03 23.51
C LEU A 147 -19.53 0.23 24.93
N PRO A 148 -18.92 -0.38 25.96
CA PRO A 148 -19.43 -0.27 27.34
C PRO A 148 -19.31 1.14 27.93
N LEU A 149 -18.50 2.00 27.30
CA LEU A 149 -18.32 3.40 27.68
C LEU A 149 -19.14 4.26 26.71
N SER A 150 -20.18 4.94 27.21
CA SER A 150 -21.07 5.80 26.41
C SER A 150 -20.46 7.16 26.05
N SER A 151 -19.15 7.18 25.76
CA SER A 151 -18.37 8.41 25.58
C SER A 151 -18.06 8.67 24.10
N ASP A 152 -17.85 9.94 23.77
CA ASP A 152 -17.42 10.42 22.45
C ASP A 152 -16.19 9.66 21.95
N VAL A 153 -16.38 8.64 21.11
CA VAL A 153 -15.25 7.91 20.52
C VAL A 153 -14.56 8.82 19.52
N VAL A 154 -13.25 8.98 19.68
CA VAL A 154 -12.43 9.79 18.77
C VAL A 154 -12.09 9.01 17.51
N THR A 155 -11.68 7.75 17.68
CA THR A 155 -11.32 6.84 16.59
C THR A 155 -11.18 5.41 17.13
N ALA A 156 -11.18 4.43 16.25
CA ALA A 156 -11.03 3.02 16.58
C ALA A 156 -10.27 2.29 15.47
N LEU A 157 -9.58 1.21 15.83
CA LEU A 157 -8.85 0.38 14.90
C LEU A 157 -8.92 -1.08 15.32
N ILE A 158 -9.08 -1.98 14.35
CA ILE A 158 -9.08 -3.42 14.56
C ILE A 158 -7.81 -4.02 13.97
N ASP A 159 -7.09 -4.75 14.81
CA ASP A 159 -6.09 -5.70 14.35
C ASP A 159 -6.74 -7.08 14.21
N VAL A 160 -7.05 -7.46 12.97
CA VAL A 160 -7.70 -8.73 12.66
C VAL A 160 -6.80 -9.93 12.99
N ALA A 161 -5.47 -9.77 12.92
CA ALA A 161 -4.55 -10.87 13.17
C ALA A 161 -4.54 -11.27 14.65
N THR A 162 -4.64 -10.29 15.55
CA THR A 162 -4.70 -10.53 17.00
C THR A 162 -6.13 -10.60 17.53
N GLY A 163 -7.12 -10.17 16.73
CA GLY A 163 -8.50 -10.02 17.17
C GLY A 163 -8.65 -8.91 18.21
N VAL A 164 -7.78 -7.89 18.22
CA VAL A 164 -7.82 -6.80 19.20
C VAL A 164 -8.40 -5.55 18.56
N LEU A 165 -9.47 -5.03 19.16
CA LEU A 165 -10.00 -3.70 18.87
C LEU A 165 -9.37 -2.70 19.82
N THR A 166 -8.71 -1.68 19.28
CA THR A 166 -8.22 -0.54 20.04
C THR A 166 -9.14 0.65 19.79
N VAL A 167 -9.67 1.24 20.86
CA VAL A 167 -10.56 2.40 20.81
C VAL A 167 -9.91 3.55 21.55
N ALA A 168 -9.87 4.72 20.91
CA ALA A 168 -9.45 5.96 21.53
C ALA A 168 -10.66 6.79 21.96
N TYR A 169 -10.71 7.08 23.24
CA TYR A 169 -11.58 8.10 23.84
C TYR A 169 -10.78 9.40 24.02
N PRO A 170 -11.42 10.52 24.38
CA PRO A 170 -10.72 11.80 24.49
C PRO A 170 -9.59 11.74 25.52
N SER A 171 -9.78 11.01 26.64
CA SER A 171 -8.80 10.95 27.74
C SER A 171 -8.11 9.60 27.92
N SER A 172 -8.47 8.57 27.15
CA SER A 172 -7.93 7.22 27.34
C SER A 172 -7.95 6.38 26.08
N VAL A 173 -7.10 5.35 26.05
CA VAL A 173 -7.11 4.30 25.03
C VAL A 173 -7.45 2.99 25.71
N ALA A 174 -8.45 2.29 25.17
CA ALA A 174 -8.85 0.97 25.63
C ALA A 174 -8.68 -0.08 24.53
N GLN A 175 -8.36 -1.29 24.94
CA GLN A 175 -8.36 -2.46 24.07
C GLN A 175 -9.46 -3.43 24.46
N PHE A 176 -10.06 -4.05 23.46
CA PHE A 176 -11.10 -5.07 23.59
C PHE A 176 -10.67 -6.29 22.79
N ASN A 177 -10.80 -7.47 23.40
CA ASN A 177 -10.68 -8.70 22.63
C ASN A 177 -11.95 -8.89 21.82
N MET A 178 -11.82 -9.02 20.52
CA MET A 178 -12.92 -9.38 19.63
C MET A 178 -12.83 -10.84 19.28
N THR A 179 -13.95 -11.53 19.43
CA THR A 179 -14.09 -12.91 18.97
C THR A 179 -15.03 -12.95 17.77
N PHE A 180 -14.58 -13.65 16.73
CA PHE A 180 -15.38 -13.98 15.56
C PHE A 180 -15.67 -15.47 15.63
N TRP A 181 -16.93 -15.85 15.52
CA TRP A 181 -17.30 -17.25 15.37
C TRP A 181 -18.47 -17.38 14.41
N GLU A 182 -18.56 -18.54 13.80
CA GLU A 182 -19.59 -18.86 12.84
C GLU A 182 -20.45 -20.00 13.39
N ASP A 183 -21.73 -19.69 13.59
CA ASP A 183 -22.75 -20.71 13.85
C ASP A 183 -23.47 -20.99 12.51
N SER A 184 -24.58 -20.30 12.25
CA SER A 184 -25.26 -20.22 10.94
C SER A 184 -25.04 -18.88 10.24
N HIS A 185 -24.53 -17.90 10.96
CA HIS A 185 -24.17 -16.56 10.51
C HIS A 185 -22.90 -16.15 11.25
N LEU A 186 -22.10 -15.28 10.63
CA LEU A 186 -20.95 -14.69 11.31
C LEU A 186 -21.43 -13.86 12.50
N ARG A 187 -20.95 -14.21 13.70
CA ARG A 187 -21.19 -13.49 14.94
C ARG A 187 -19.90 -12.87 15.43
N ILE A 188 -20.05 -11.70 16.04
CA ILE A 188 -18.96 -10.88 16.54
C ILE A 188 -19.33 -10.49 17.97
N ALA A 189 -18.44 -10.69 18.93
CA ALA A 189 -18.60 -10.14 20.27
C ALA A 189 -17.34 -9.43 20.74
N LEU A 190 -17.58 -8.49 21.66
CA LEU A 190 -16.57 -7.82 22.44
C LEU A 190 -16.41 -8.53 23.78
N GLY A 191 -15.18 -8.90 24.08
CA GLY A 191 -14.75 -9.39 25.38
C GLY A 191 -14.46 -8.24 26.35
N THR A 192 -13.69 -8.57 27.38
CA THR A 192 -13.30 -7.61 28.43
C THR A 192 -12.46 -6.49 27.87
N ASN A 193 -12.66 -5.29 28.42
CA ASN A 193 -11.83 -4.14 28.11
C ASN A 193 -10.61 -4.05 29.03
N ALA A 194 -9.52 -3.52 28.49
CA ALA A 194 -8.36 -3.11 29.27
C ALA A 194 -7.99 -1.68 28.86
N THR A 195 -8.01 -0.74 29.81
CA THR A 195 -7.46 0.60 29.58
C THR A 195 -5.94 0.47 29.51
N ILE A 196 -5.37 0.72 28.33
CA ILE A 196 -3.93 0.57 28.09
C ILE A 196 -3.16 1.88 28.24
N ALA A 197 -3.86 3.02 28.12
CA ALA A 197 -3.28 4.33 28.35
C ALA A 197 -4.35 5.33 28.81
N THR A 198 -3.91 6.29 29.61
CA THR A 198 -4.67 7.47 30.02
C THR A 198 -3.81 8.68 29.76
N VAL A 199 -4.42 9.74 29.23
CA VAL A 199 -3.71 10.98 28.91
C VAL A 199 -3.82 11.94 30.09
N ALA A 200 -2.79 12.76 30.30
CA ALA A 200 -2.78 13.76 31.36
C ALA A 200 -3.88 14.82 31.19
N ASP A 201 -4.25 15.48 32.30
CA ASP A 201 -5.29 16.50 32.32
C ASP A 201 -5.03 17.62 31.30
N GLY A 202 -6.08 17.99 30.55
CA GLY A 202 -6.02 19.02 29.50
C GLY A 202 -5.53 18.54 28.14
N GLN A 203 -5.04 17.31 28.03
CA GLN A 203 -4.75 16.68 26.75
C GLN A 203 -5.95 15.86 26.26
N SER A 204 -6.17 15.87 24.96
CA SER A 204 -7.17 15.02 24.31
C SER A 204 -6.55 14.24 23.16
N ILE A 205 -6.86 12.95 23.06
CA ILE A 205 -6.46 12.13 21.92
C ILE A 205 -7.17 12.65 20.68
N THR A 206 -6.42 12.80 19.59
CA THR A 206 -6.94 13.27 18.29
C THR A 206 -6.86 12.17 17.24
N GLN A 207 -5.85 11.29 17.32
CA GLN A 207 -5.61 10.25 16.32
C GLN A 207 -5.03 8.99 16.94
N LEU A 208 -5.26 7.87 16.25
CA LEU A 208 -4.82 6.54 16.62
C LEU A 208 -4.30 5.85 15.37
N GLN A 209 -3.18 5.17 15.48
CA GLN A 209 -2.59 4.33 14.46
C GLN A 209 -2.03 3.06 15.11
N THR A 210 -1.89 2.00 14.33
CA THR A 210 -1.09 0.84 14.75
C THR A 210 0.12 0.66 13.86
N ALA A 211 1.14 0.07 14.45
CA ALA A 211 2.33 -0.39 13.75
C ALA A 211 2.75 -1.75 14.32
N THR A 212 3.72 -2.37 13.67
CA THR A 212 4.37 -3.58 14.18
C THR A 212 5.88 -3.36 14.21
N ILE A 213 6.54 -3.65 15.33
CA ILE A 213 8.00 -3.74 15.41
C ILE A 213 8.35 -5.19 15.71
N GLN A 214 9.14 -5.83 14.84
CA GLN A 214 9.62 -7.20 15.06
C GLN A 214 8.48 -8.22 15.30
N GLY A 215 7.28 -7.94 14.78
CA GLY A 215 6.09 -8.78 14.97
C GLY A 215 5.23 -8.39 16.17
N ASP A 216 5.73 -7.54 17.08
CA ASP A 216 4.93 -7.05 18.20
C ASP A 216 4.02 -5.89 17.76
N PRO A 217 2.71 -5.95 18.05
CA PRO A 217 1.79 -4.88 17.74
C PRO A 217 2.02 -3.68 18.66
N LEU A 218 1.89 -2.48 18.09
CA LEU A 218 2.05 -1.22 18.77
C LEU A 218 0.86 -0.34 18.52
N VAL A 219 0.45 0.37 19.56
CA VAL A 219 -0.56 1.40 19.48
C VAL A 219 0.13 2.75 19.57
N LEU A 220 -0.12 3.60 18.58
CA LEU A 220 0.39 4.95 18.47
C LEU A 220 -0.79 5.90 18.58
N TYR A 221 -0.72 6.89 19.46
CA TYR A 221 -1.76 7.92 19.52
C TYR A 221 -1.17 9.32 19.60
N ALA A 222 -1.85 10.27 18.97
CA ALA A 222 -1.50 11.67 19.01
C ALA A 222 -2.46 12.43 19.93
N THR A 223 -1.96 13.47 20.58
CA THR A 223 -2.75 14.39 21.39
C THR A 223 -2.86 15.77 20.75
N ASN A 224 -3.83 16.55 21.21
CA ASN A 224 -4.02 17.95 20.83
C ASN A 224 -2.82 18.86 21.16
N LEU A 225 -1.94 18.46 22.08
CA LEU A 225 -0.70 19.17 22.43
C LEU A 225 0.50 18.74 21.58
N SER A 226 0.26 18.08 20.43
CA SER A 226 1.31 17.70 19.47
C SER A 226 2.27 16.63 19.98
N ASN A 227 1.87 15.86 21.00
CA ASN A 227 2.62 14.72 21.48
C ASN A 227 2.18 13.46 20.76
N VAL A 228 3.13 12.56 20.49
CA VAL A 228 2.88 11.20 20.03
C VAL A 228 3.31 10.24 21.12
N HIS A 229 2.42 9.35 21.51
CA HIS A 229 2.68 8.35 22.54
C HIS A 229 2.70 6.95 21.91
N VAL A 230 3.58 6.09 22.42
CA VAL A 230 3.73 4.71 21.96
C VAL A 230 3.37 3.79 23.12
N VAL A 231 2.37 2.95 22.90
CA VAL A 231 1.95 1.96 23.88
C VAL A 231 2.34 0.60 23.35
N TYR A 232 3.26 -0.05 24.06
CA TYR A 232 3.51 -1.48 23.91
C TYR A 232 2.49 -2.22 24.78
N PRO A 233 2.09 -3.45 24.40
CA PRO A 233 1.19 -4.27 25.20
C PRO A 233 1.63 -4.49 26.66
N LYS A 234 2.93 -4.29 26.96
CA LYS A 234 3.49 -4.46 28.31
C LYS A 234 4.04 -3.18 28.95
N HIS A 235 4.34 -2.15 28.16
CA HIS A 235 5.00 -0.92 28.64
C HIS A 235 4.58 0.29 27.80
N SER A 236 4.37 1.45 28.41
CA SER A 236 4.18 2.71 27.69
C SER A 236 5.51 3.45 27.57
N VAL A 237 5.84 3.94 26.39
CA VAL A 237 7.02 4.78 26.15
C VAL A 237 6.56 6.06 25.45
N ASP A 238 6.85 7.21 26.06
CA ASP A 238 6.58 8.50 25.43
C ASP A 238 7.64 8.80 24.37
N VAL A 239 7.23 9.25 23.19
CA VAL A 239 8.16 9.80 22.20
C VAL A 239 8.55 11.19 22.70
N PRO A 240 9.85 11.46 22.92
CA PRO A 240 10.26 12.75 23.46
C PRO A 240 9.79 13.89 22.53
N PRO A 241 9.11 14.91 23.07
CA PRO A 241 8.41 15.95 22.30
C PRO A 241 9.35 16.98 21.66
N THR A 242 10.65 16.72 21.58
CA THR A 242 11.68 17.75 21.38
C THR A 242 11.66 18.46 20.03
N SER A 243 10.70 18.18 19.15
CA SER A 243 10.66 18.76 17.82
C SER A 243 9.27 19.03 17.22
N LEU A 244 8.20 18.64 17.90
CA LEU A 244 6.83 18.79 17.41
C LEU A 244 6.22 20.05 18.03
N VAL A 245 6.08 21.11 17.23
CA VAL A 245 5.69 22.46 17.71
C VAL A 245 4.25 22.82 17.35
N HIS A 246 3.71 22.23 16.28
CA HIS A 246 2.37 22.55 15.78
C HIS A 246 1.42 21.37 15.97
N PRO A 247 0.09 21.59 16.05
CA PRO A 247 -0.87 20.51 16.15
C PRO A 247 -0.66 19.44 15.08
N ILE A 248 -0.82 18.18 15.49
CA ILE A 248 -0.73 17.04 14.58
C ILE A 248 -2.03 16.97 13.76
N ASN A 249 -1.91 17.13 12.45
CA ASN A 249 -3.04 17.09 11.54
C ASN A 249 -3.38 15.67 11.09
N PHE A 250 -2.36 14.83 10.88
CA PHE A 250 -2.51 13.47 10.37
C PHE A 250 -1.30 12.61 10.75
N MET A 251 -1.56 11.35 11.08
CA MET A 251 -0.57 10.31 11.29
C MET A 251 -0.85 9.13 10.37
N ALA A 252 0.20 8.58 9.77
CA ALA A 252 0.14 7.36 8.98
C ALA A 252 1.37 6.50 9.24
N THR A 253 1.19 5.18 9.33
CA THR A 253 2.29 4.23 9.47
C THR A 253 2.57 3.57 8.11
N HIS A 254 3.85 3.35 7.82
CA HIS A 254 4.27 2.60 6.64
C HIS A 254 5.54 1.82 6.94
N ARG A 255 5.41 0.50 6.99
CA ARG A 255 6.51 -0.43 7.30
C ARG A 255 7.20 -0.02 8.61
N HIS A 256 8.43 0.46 8.53
CA HIS A 256 9.26 0.88 9.66
C HIS A 256 9.23 2.41 9.90
N LEU A 257 8.32 3.15 9.26
CA LEU A 257 8.18 4.60 9.40
C LEU A 257 6.82 5.00 9.95
N LEU A 258 6.83 6.02 10.80
CA LEU A 258 5.66 6.80 11.21
C LEU A 258 5.78 8.18 10.59
N ALA A 259 4.82 8.55 9.75
CA ALA A 259 4.67 9.90 9.22
C ALA A 259 3.71 10.70 10.08
N VAL A 260 4.13 11.88 10.51
CA VAL A 260 3.36 12.82 11.31
C VAL A 260 3.35 14.15 10.58
N SER A 261 2.17 14.61 10.17
CA SER A 261 2.02 15.91 9.53
C SER A 261 1.73 17.01 10.55
N GLN A 262 2.44 18.13 10.40
CA GLN A 262 2.31 19.31 11.24
C GLN A 262 2.39 20.57 10.39
N GLY A 263 1.29 21.30 10.32
CA GLY A 263 1.21 22.44 9.40
C GLY A 263 1.53 21.97 7.97
N PRO A 264 2.48 22.60 7.26
CA PRO A 264 2.82 22.24 5.88
C PRO A 264 3.78 21.05 5.76
N ASP A 265 4.39 20.59 6.85
CA ASP A 265 5.51 19.63 6.79
C ASP A 265 5.10 18.23 7.25
N VAL A 266 5.81 17.21 6.75
CA VAL A 266 5.70 15.83 7.24
C VAL A 266 7.00 15.42 7.91
N TRP A 267 6.89 15.04 9.18
CA TRP A 267 7.98 14.53 10.01
C TRP A 267 7.96 13.01 9.97
N LEU A 268 9.10 12.40 9.66
CA LEU A 268 9.23 10.95 9.55
C LEU A 268 10.07 10.39 10.70
N PHE A 269 9.50 9.44 11.43
CA PHE A 269 10.10 8.79 12.58
C PHE A 269 10.30 7.29 12.31
N PRO A 270 11.47 6.70 12.61
CA PRO A 270 11.65 5.27 12.49
C PRO A 270 10.91 4.59 13.65
N VAL A 271 9.96 3.72 13.35
CA VAL A 271 9.14 3.03 14.37
C VAL A 271 10.03 2.19 15.29
N ALA A 272 11.09 1.58 14.76
CA ALA A 272 12.06 0.81 15.56
C ALA A 272 12.84 1.63 16.60
N ARG A 273 12.89 2.96 16.45
CA ARG A 273 13.72 3.86 17.25
C ARG A 273 12.98 5.15 17.56
N LEU A 274 11.72 5.04 18.00
CA LEU A 274 10.87 6.20 18.27
C LEU A 274 11.39 7.11 19.37
N ALA A 275 12.31 6.65 20.22
CA ALA A 275 13.00 7.48 21.21
C ALA A 275 14.17 8.30 20.63
N GLU A 276 14.60 8.05 19.40
CA GLU A 276 15.65 8.83 18.72
C GLU A 276 15.08 10.09 18.05
N SER A 277 15.95 11.06 17.75
CA SER A 277 15.59 12.27 17.01
C SER A 277 15.01 11.95 15.64
N ILE A 278 14.14 12.84 15.15
CA ILE A 278 13.56 12.86 13.79
C ILE A 278 14.52 12.32 12.74
N HIS A 279 13.99 11.47 11.85
CA HIS A 279 14.80 10.92 10.77
C HIS A 279 15.02 11.93 9.64
N TYR A 280 13.93 12.47 9.09
CA TYR A 280 13.95 13.57 8.11
C TYR A 280 12.58 14.22 7.96
N VAL A 281 12.56 15.40 7.35
CA VAL A 281 11.38 16.25 7.14
C VAL A 281 11.10 16.38 5.66
N CYS A 282 9.86 16.12 5.25
CA CYS A 282 9.34 16.48 3.94
C CYS A 282 8.76 17.89 4.02
N GLN A 283 9.46 18.85 3.43
CA GLN A 283 9.00 20.24 3.40
C GLN A 283 7.85 20.37 2.40
N GLY A 284 6.70 20.85 2.88
CA GLY A 284 5.57 21.15 2.02
C GLY A 284 5.55 22.62 1.58
N THR A 285 4.35 23.10 1.26
CA THR A 285 4.14 24.48 0.84
C THR A 285 3.75 25.35 2.03
N PRO A 286 4.39 26.52 2.27
CA PRO A 286 4.08 27.36 3.42
C PRO A 286 2.62 27.83 3.52
N SER A 287 1.90 27.85 2.41
CA SER A 287 0.53 28.36 2.31
C SER A 287 -0.56 27.35 2.65
N ALA A 288 -0.24 26.06 2.82
CA ALA A 288 -1.24 25.03 3.03
C ALA A 288 -0.76 23.95 3.99
N SER A 289 -1.62 23.56 4.92
CA SER A 289 -1.34 22.46 5.83
C SER A 289 -1.57 21.10 5.17
N ILE A 290 -0.80 20.09 5.54
CA ILE A 290 -1.04 18.71 5.16
C ILE A 290 -2.09 18.12 6.10
N ILE A 291 -3.14 17.53 5.54
CA ILE A 291 -4.32 17.02 6.25
C ILE A 291 -4.57 15.53 6.02
N SER A 292 -3.92 14.91 5.03
CA SER A 292 -4.04 13.48 4.72
C SER A 292 -2.74 12.94 4.17
N LEU A 293 -2.42 11.69 4.48
CA LEU A 293 -1.22 11.00 4.00
C LEU A 293 -1.60 9.62 3.48
N SER A 294 -0.97 9.19 2.37
CA SER A 294 -1.08 7.83 1.86
C SER A 294 0.24 7.38 1.23
N PHE A 295 0.60 6.11 1.40
CA PHE A 295 1.85 5.55 0.87
C PHE A 295 1.56 4.63 -0.31
N ASP A 296 2.35 4.74 -1.38
CA ASP A 296 2.16 3.88 -2.55
C ASP A 296 2.51 2.41 -2.22
N PRO A 297 1.57 1.46 -2.39
CA PRO A 297 1.86 0.05 -2.11
C PRO A 297 2.85 -0.56 -3.11
N ASN A 298 2.90 -0.08 -4.36
CA ASN A 298 3.81 -0.58 -5.40
C ASN A 298 5.16 0.13 -5.35
N ALA A 299 5.19 1.39 -4.92
CA ALA A 299 6.40 2.16 -4.73
C ALA A 299 6.52 2.64 -3.26
N PRO A 300 6.98 1.79 -2.32
CA PRO A 300 7.03 2.09 -0.87
C PRO A 300 7.83 3.33 -0.47
N THR A 301 8.63 3.88 -1.40
CA THR A 301 9.36 5.12 -1.21
C THR A 301 8.54 6.35 -1.57
N ILE A 302 7.39 6.20 -2.21
CA ILE A 302 6.51 7.27 -2.63
C ILE A 302 5.41 7.50 -1.59
N MET A 303 5.29 8.75 -1.17
CA MET A 303 4.26 9.22 -0.25
C MET A 303 3.48 10.37 -0.89
N TYR A 304 2.15 10.27 -0.84
CA TYR A 304 1.22 11.30 -1.27
C TYR A 304 0.73 12.06 -0.04
N ALA A 305 0.87 13.39 -0.07
CA ALA A 305 0.46 14.27 1.00
C ALA A 305 -0.59 15.27 0.49
N GLY A 306 -1.80 15.14 1.01
CA GLY A 306 -2.93 15.98 0.68
C GLY A 306 -2.93 17.26 1.48
N MET A 307 -3.09 18.38 0.80
CA MET A 307 -3.08 19.72 1.39
C MET A 307 -4.50 20.22 1.65
N SER A 308 -4.65 21.10 2.64
CA SER A 308 -5.91 21.81 2.93
C SER A 308 -6.36 22.78 1.84
N SER A 309 -5.47 23.11 0.90
CA SER A 309 -5.82 23.81 -0.33
C SER A 309 -6.47 22.91 -1.39
N GLY A 310 -6.48 21.60 -1.19
CA GLY A 310 -7.05 20.60 -2.11
C GLY A 310 -6.06 19.97 -3.09
N GLY A 311 -4.80 20.41 -3.08
CA GLY A 311 -3.73 19.82 -3.90
C GLY A 311 -3.05 18.62 -3.23
N VAL A 312 -2.23 17.89 -3.98
CA VAL A 312 -1.44 16.77 -3.45
C VAL A 312 0.03 16.95 -3.79
N LEU A 313 0.89 16.85 -2.79
CA LEU A 313 2.34 16.76 -2.95
C LEU A 313 2.75 15.30 -3.03
N VAL A 314 3.66 14.99 -3.94
CA VAL A 314 4.19 13.62 -4.14
C VAL A 314 5.66 13.63 -3.78
N PHE A 315 6.00 12.93 -2.71
CA PHE A 315 7.34 12.84 -2.17
C PHE A 315 7.97 11.49 -2.47
N ASP A 316 9.25 11.48 -2.81
CA ASP A 316 10.13 10.31 -2.74
C ASP A 316 10.96 10.41 -1.46
N LEU A 317 10.78 9.43 -0.57
CA LEU A 317 11.39 9.32 0.74
C LEU A 317 12.82 8.78 0.71
N TYR A 318 13.26 8.25 -0.44
CA TYR A 318 14.57 7.64 -0.62
C TYR A 318 15.27 8.13 -1.89
N ALA A 319 15.17 9.43 -2.16
CA ALA A 319 15.81 10.02 -3.31
C ALA A 319 17.32 9.71 -3.33
N ASP A 320 17.81 9.21 -4.47
CA ASP A 320 19.22 8.88 -4.69
C ASP A 320 19.81 7.86 -3.69
N ARG A 321 18.97 6.97 -3.13
CA ARG A 321 19.32 6.01 -2.06
C ARG A 321 19.79 6.67 -0.76
N THR A 322 19.65 7.98 -0.68
CA THR A 322 19.85 8.73 0.56
C THR A 322 18.53 8.79 1.31
N ARG A 323 18.58 8.85 2.64
CA ARG A 323 17.39 9.04 3.50
C ARG A 323 17.00 10.52 3.47
N SER A 324 16.61 11.02 2.29
CA SER A 324 16.18 12.39 2.07
C SER A 324 14.80 12.41 1.42
N CYS A 325 13.99 13.37 1.84
CA CYS A 325 12.67 13.56 1.26
C CYS A 325 12.73 14.58 0.13
N ARG A 326 12.34 14.17 -1.07
CA ARG A 326 12.34 15.01 -2.27
C ARG A 326 10.93 15.14 -2.83
N LEU A 327 10.50 16.36 -3.09
CA LEU A 327 9.27 16.61 -3.85
C LEU A 327 9.50 16.23 -5.33
N VAL A 328 8.72 15.28 -5.83
CA VAL A 328 8.83 14.75 -7.20
C VAL A 328 7.72 15.31 -8.08
N HIS A 329 6.52 15.48 -7.54
CA HIS A 329 5.37 15.95 -8.31
C HIS A 329 4.37 16.73 -7.44
N VAL A 330 3.56 17.56 -8.08
CA VAL A 330 2.48 18.33 -7.45
C VAL A 330 1.23 18.18 -8.30
N ILE A 331 0.17 17.63 -7.70
CA ILE A 331 -1.16 17.60 -8.29
C ILE A 331 -1.86 18.90 -7.83
N PRO A 332 -2.25 19.78 -8.76
CA PRO A 332 -2.81 21.08 -8.40
C PRO A 332 -4.15 20.94 -7.67
N PRO A 333 -4.47 21.90 -6.78
CA PRO A 333 -5.77 21.97 -6.14
C PRO A 333 -6.86 22.27 -7.16
N THR A 334 -8.10 21.98 -6.78
CA THR A 334 -9.28 22.36 -7.55
C THR A 334 -10.24 23.16 -6.72
N SER A 335 -11.09 23.92 -7.39
CA SER A 335 -11.95 24.95 -6.80
C SER A 335 -12.86 24.50 -5.64
N SER A 336 -13.15 23.20 -5.51
CA SER A 336 -14.07 22.61 -4.51
C SER A 336 -13.40 21.95 -3.29
N ALA A 337 -12.09 21.66 -3.32
CA ALA A 337 -11.49 20.68 -2.39
C ALA A 337 -10.93 21.33 -1.12
N LYS A 338 -11.77 21.47 -0.08
CA LYS A 338 -11.32 21.87 1.28
C LYS A 338 -10.97 20.68 2.19
N GLU A 339 -11.50 19.51 1.87
CA GLU A 339 -11.32 18.28 2.62
C GLU A 339 -10.83 17.21 1.66
N LEU A 340 -9.75 16.52 2.03
CA LEU A 340 -9.08 15.57 1.14
C LEU A 340 -8.85 14.25 1.85
N GLY A 341 -9.49 13.20 1.36
CA GLY A 341 -9.17 11.82 1.65
C GLY A 341 -8.29 11.26 0.54
N LEU A 342 -7.20 10.60 0.91
CA LEU A 342 -6.31 9.92 -0.03
C LEU A 342 -6.40 8.41 0.19
N LEU A 343 -6.40 7.67 -0.92
CA LEU A 343 -6.28 6.22 -0.93
C LEU A 343 -5.38 5.80 -2.07
N THR A 344 -4.32 5.07 -1.73
CA THR A 344 -3.39 4.50 -2.71
C THR A 344 -3.68 3.03 -2.93
N LEU A 345 -3.86 2.68 -4.19
CA LEU A 345 -4.01 1.32 -4.68
C LEU A 345 -2.79 0.95 -5.52
N PRO A 346 -2.53 -0.34 -5.77
CA PRO A 346 -1.55 -0.74 -6.76
C PRO A 346 -1.78 -0.04 -8.11
N GLY A 347 -0.93 0.93 -8.47
CA GLY A 347 -0.98 1.67 -9.73
C GLY A 347 -2.02 2.79 -9.81
N TYR A 348 -2.76 3.07 -8.74
CA TYR A 348 -3.75 4.16 -8.71
C TYR A 348 -3.70 4.99 -7.43
N LEU A 349 -3.98 6.29 -7.57
CA LEU A 349 -4.24 7.19 -6.46
C LEU A 349 -5.68 7.70 -6.59
N LEU A 350 -6.46 7.47 -5.54
CA LEU A 350 -7.79 8.02 -5.40
C LEU A 350 -7.75 9.21 -4.45
N ILE A 351 -8.36 10.30 -4.91
CA ILE A 351 -8.51 11.53 -4.16
C ILE A 351 -10.01 11.75 -3.99
N ALA A 352 -10.50 11.65 -2.76
CA ALA A 352 -11.87 12.02 -2.42
C ALA A 352 -11.89 13.39 -1.76
N SER A 353 -12.87 14.21 -2.13
CA SER A 353 -13.19 15.47 -1.48
C SER A 353 -14.71 15.60 -1.33
N ALA A 354 -15.18 16.67 -0.68
CA ALA A 354 -16.61 16.91 -0.50
C ALA A 354 -17.31 17.03 -1.87
N GLY A 355 -18.00 15.97 -2.28
CA GLY A 355 -18.75 15.94 -3.54
C GLY A 355 -17.97 15.41 -4.75
N GLU A 356 -16.68 15.07 -4.61
CA GLU A 356 -15.88 14.66 -5.76
C GLU A 356 -14.91 13.52 -5.47
N ILE A 357 -14.77 12.58 -6.40
CA ILE A 357 -13.75 11.53 -6.38
C ILE A 357 -12.97 11.58 -7.67
N ARG A 358 -11.64 11.62 -7.59
CA ARG A 358 -10.75 11.55 -8.74
C ARG A 358 -9.83 10.35 -8.66
N VAL A 359 -9.52 9.81 -9.83
CA VAL A 359 -8.59 8.70 -9.98
C VAL A 359 -7.42 9.12 -10.85
N PHE A 360 -6.22 8.84 -10.36
CA PHE A 360 -4.96 9.06 -11.06
C PHE A 360 -4.26 7.73 -11.25
N ASN A 361 -3.63 7.53 -12.39
CA ASN A 361 -2.71 6.42 -12.64
C ASN A 361 -1.32 6.77 -12.07
N THR A 362 -0.74 5.88 -11.27
CA THR A 362 0.56 6.05 -10.60
C THR A 362 1.67 5.13 -11.14
N THR A 363 1.47 4.45 -12.28
CA THR A 363 2.54 3.65 -12.93
C THR A 363 3.72 4.50 -13.41
N GLY A 364 3.58 5.82 -13.41
CA GLY A 364 4.63 6.81 -13.63
C GLY A 364 4.31 8.07 -12.84
N PRO A 365 4.70 9.27 -13.32
CA PRO A 365 4.18 10.52 -12.76
C PRO A 365 2.64 10.46 -12.74
N PRO A 366 1.97 10.86 -11.64
CA PRO A 366 0.52 10.76 -11.53
C PRO A 366 -0.20 11.42 -12.72
N ARG A 367 -1.01 10.64 -13.43
CA ARG A 367 -1.81 11.12 -14.57
C ARG A 367 -3.29 11.00 -14.24
N PHE A 368 -4.02 12.10 -14.38
CA PHE A 368 -5.46 12.10 -14.20
C PHE A 368 -6.12 11.17 -15.21
N LEU A 369 -6.98 10.27 -14.72
CA LEU A 369 -7.77 9.39 -15.58
C LEU A 369 -9.19 9.92 -15.74
N PHE A 370 -9.89 10.09 -14.63
CA PHE A 370 -11.25 10.61 -14.60
C PHE A 370 -11.63 11.06 -13.19
N GLY A 371 -12.73 11.81 -13.09
CA GLY A 371 -13.33 12.23 -11.84
C GLY A 371 -14.84 12.14 -11.89
N LEU A 372 -15.47 11.98 -10.73
CA LEU A 372 -16.90 12.10 -10.54
C LEU A 372 -17.15 13.27 -9.62
N GLU A 373 -17.85 14.27 -10.13
CA GLU A 373 -18.55 15.25 -9.32
C GLU A 373 -19.96 14.69 -9.09
N SER A 374 -20.24 14.22 -7.87
CA SER A 374 -21.55 13.65 -7.57
C SER A 374 -22.40 14.63 -6.77
N THR A 375 -23.57 14.95 -7.31
CA THR A 375 -24.64 15.60 -6.54
C THR A 375 -25.21 14.71 -5.45
N THR A 376 -24.94 13.40 -5.49
CA THR A 376 -25.40 12.43 -4.47
C THR A 376 -24.38 12.20 -3.36
N LEU A 377 -23.14 12.65 -3.53
CA LEU A 377 -22.16 12.58 -2.45
C LEU A 377 -22.60 13.53 -1.34
N PRO A 378 -22.61 13.09 -0.07
CA PRO A 378 -23.02 13.94 1.04
C PRO A 378 -22.16 15.22 1.05
N GLN A 379 -22.79 16.39 1.05
CA GLN A 379 -22.13 17.64 1.41
C GLN A 379 -22.08 17.70 2.95
N ALA A 380 -21.14 17.00 3.55
CA ALA A 380 -20.82 17.14 4.97
C ALA A 380 -19.44 17.79 5.14
N SER A 381 -19.14 18.22 6.37
CA SER A 381 -17.94 18.98 6.74
C SER A 381 -16.90 18.11 7.46
N SER A 382 -16.78 16.84 7.05
CA SER A 382 -15.87 15.90 7.70
C SER A 382 -15.05 15.17 6.64
N MET A 383 -13.73 15.19 6.79
CA MET A 383 -12.78 14.54 5.89
C MET A 383 -13.26 13.15 5.42
N PRO A 384 -13.40 12.93 4.09
CA PRO A 384 -13.86 11.65 3.58
C PRO A 384 -12.84 10.56 3.94
N LYS A 385 -13.33 9.44 4.47
CA LYS A 385 -12.51 8.27 4.76
C LYS A 385 -12.68 7.26 3.64
N LEU A 386 -11.55 6.89 3.04
CA LEU A 386 -11.47 5.95 1.96
C LEU A 386 -10.84 4.65 2.46
N VAL A 387 -11.48 3.55 2.17
CA VAL A 387 -10.98 2.22 2.51
C VAL A 387 -11.10 1.30 1.31
N PHE A 388 -10.08 0.48 1.10
CA PHE A 388 -9.99 -0.47 0.01
C PHE A 388 -9.94 -1.90 0.51
N LEU A 389 -10.68 -2.78 -0.15
CA LEU A 389 -10.58 -4.22 0.00
C LEU A 389 -10.18 -4.85 -1.32
N PRO A 390 -8.96 -5.40 -1.41
CA PRO A 390 -8.62 -6.25 -2.53
C PRO A 390 -9.46 -7.53 -2.42
N LYS A 391 -10.21 -7.86 -3.47
CA LYS A 391 -10.90 -9.15 -3.51
C LYS A 391 -9.85 -10.24 -3.71
N ARG A 392 -9.76 -11.17 -2.77
CA ARG A 392 -8.85 -12.31 -2.85
C ARG A 392 -9.53 -13.43 -3.61
N GLU A 393 -8.89 -13.86 -4.70
CA GLU A 393 -9.35 -14.94 -5.56
C GLU A 393 -9.12 -16.29 -4.88
N ASN A 394 -10.19 -17.01 -4.53
CA ASN A 394 -10.11 -18.42 -4.16
C ASN A 394 -10.60 -19.35 -5.29
N ASP A 395 -11.36 -18.85 -6.27
CA ASP A 395 -12.12 -19.69 -7.21
C ASP A 395 -11.61 -19.69 -8.67
N GLY A 396 -10.45 -19.08 -8.96
CA GLY A 396 -9.87 -19.08 -10.32
C GLY A 396 -10.74 -18.38 -11.39
N SER A 397 -11.73 -17.59 -10.97
CA SER A 397 -12.52 -16.74 -11.86
C SER A 397 -11.86 -15.37 -12.00
N GLU A 398 -11.43 -15.09 -13.22
CA GLU A 398 -10.49 -14.05 -13.65
C GLU A 398 -10.93 -12.58 -13.44
N THR A 399 -12.10 -12.32 -12.85
CA THR A 399 -12.59 -10.94 -12.64
C THR A 399 -12.42 -10.52 -11.18
N GLN A 400 -11.25 -9.96 -10.89
CA GLN A 400 -10.95 -9.26 -9.65
C GLN A 400 -11.70 -7.93 -9.65
N HIS A 401 -12.71 -7.81 -8.81
CA HIS A 401 -13.39 -6.54 -8.57
C HIS A 401 -13.11 -6.12 -7.14
N ASP A 402 -12.42 -5.01 -6.98
CA ASP A 402 -12.10 -4.49 -5.66
C ASP A 402 -13.25 -3.66 -5.11
N VAL A 403 -13.41 -3.56 -3.79
CA VAL A 403 -14.46 -2.74 -3.20
C VAL A 403 -13.84 -1.53 -2.51
N ILE A 404 -14.34 -0.35 -2.87
CA ILE A 404 -13.96 0.94 -2.32
C ILE A 404 -15.13 1.46 -1.50
N CYS A 405 -14.86 1.74 -0.23
CA CYS A 405 -15.86 2.25 0.67
C CYS A 405 -15.50 3.68 1.05
N LEU A 406 -16.42 4.61 0.79
CA LEU A 406 -16.32 6.02 1.11
C LEU A 406 -17.24 6.32 2.30
N ALA A 407 -16.67 6.67 3.44
CA ALA A 407 -17.46 7.26 4.52
C ALA A 407 -17.36 8.78 4.49
N HIS A 408 -18.52 9.43 4.59
CA HIS A 408 -18.60 10.86 4.76
C HIS A 408 -19.75 11.22 5.73
N GLY A 409 -19.41 11.88 6.84
CA GLY A 409 -20.36 12.22 7.89
C GLY A 409 -20.99 10.97 8.50
N LYS A 410 -22.26 10.72 8.15
CA LYS A 410 -23.05 9.57 8.61
C LYS A 410 -23.32 8.53 7.52
N SER A 411 -22.83 8.76 6.30
CA SER A 411 -23.12 7.91 5.15
C SER A 411 -21.89 7.13 4.72
N ILE A 412 -22.09 5.91 4.26
CA ILE A 412 -21.09 5.01 3.69
C ILE A 412 -21.58 4.65 2.30
N LEU A 413 -20.78 4.96 1.29
CA LEU A 413 -21.01 4.56 -0.09
C LEU A 413 -20.04 3.45 -0.46
N MET A 414 -20.56 2.31 -0.90
CA MET A 414 -19.77 1.16 -1.34
C MET A 414 -19.77 1.11 -2.87
N LEU A 415 -18.58 1.23 -3.43
CA LEU A 415 -18.33 1.21 -4.87
C LEU A 415 -17.51 -0.03 -5.20
N GLU A 416 -17.96 -0.79 -6.18
CA GLU A 416 -17.13 -1.82 -6.79
C GLU A 416 -16.27 -1.20 -7.88
N SER A 417 -14.96 -1.34 -7.75
CA SER A 417 -13.94 -0.93 -8.69
C SER A 417 -13.83 -1.94 -9.83
N LEU A 418 -14.01 -1.41 -11.04
CA LEU A 418 -13.70 -2.03 -12.32
C LEU A 418 -12.42 -1.41 -12.91
N LEU A 419 -11.58 -0.78 -12.08
CA LEU A 419 -10.27 -0.33 -12.52
C LEU A 419 -9.50 -1.55 -13.03
N PRO A 420 -8.89 -1.48 -14.23
CA PRO A 420 -8.10 -2.59 -14.72
C PRO A 420 -6.99 -2.85 -13.71
N ALA A 421 -6.76 -4.12 -13.37
CA ALA A 421 -5.60 -4.48 -12.57
C ALA A 421 -4.39 -3.78 -13.18
N PRO A 422 -3.55 -3.09 -12.38
CA PRO A 422 -2.33 -2.54 -12.92
C PRO A 422 -1.65 -3.69 -13.66
N LEU A 423 -1.18 -3.44 -14.88
CA LEU A 423 -0.36 -4.40 -15.60
C LEU A 423 0.87 -4.63 -14.73
N ILE A 424 0.79 -5.57 -13.79
CA ILE A 424 1.94 -6.13 -13.13
C ILE A 424 2.73 -6.62 -14.33
N PRO A 425 3.93 -6.08 -14.61
CA PRO A 425 4.73 -6.57 -15.72
C PRO A 425 4.77 -8.08 -15.54
N SER A 426 4.11 -8.77 -16.46
CA SER A 426 3.72 -10.17 -16.30
C SER A 426 4.90 -10.90 -15.69
N SER A 427 4.66 -11.62 -14.59
CA SER A 427 5.64 -12.43 -13.87
C SER A 427 6.73 -12.87 -14.83
N PRO A 428 8.02 -12.59 -14.53
CA PRO A 428 9.11 -12.67 -15.50
C PRO A 428 8.89 -13.89 -16.38
N THR A 429 8.55 -13.66 -17.65
CA THR A 429 8.39 -14.72 -18.66
C THR A 429 9.51 -15.73 -18.47
N LEU A 430 9.27 -17.02 -18.75
CA LEU A 430 10.29 -18.08 -18.61
C LEU A 430 11.68 -17.64 -19.11
N ALA A 431 11.73 -16.81 -20.15
CA ALA A 431 12.94 -16.15 -20.64
C ALA A 431 13.65 -15.25 -19.60
N SER A 432 12.93 -14.35 -18.94
CA SER A 432 13.49 -13.47 -17.89
C SER A 432 13.77 -14.18 -16.55
N THR A 433 13.05 -15.25 -16.22
CA THR A 433 13.41 -16.13 -15.11
C THR A 433 14.68 -16.93 -15.43
N LEU A 434 14.84 -17.38 -16.68
CA LEU A 434 16.07 -18.01 -17.17
C LEU A 434 17.25 -17.03 -17.13
N THR A 435 17.09 -15.78 -17.56
CA THR A 435 18.20 -14.81 -17.51
C THR A 435 18.59 -14.47 -16.06
N ALA A 436 17.61 -14.28 -15.16
CA ALA A 436 17.89 -14.06 -13.75
C ALA A 436 18.58 -15.28 -13.09
N PHE A 437 18.17 -16.49 -13.45
CA PHE A 437 18.83 -17.72 -13.01
C PHE A 437 20.26 -17.82 -13.55
N ILE A 438 20.48 -17.49 -14.83
CA ILE A 438 21.81 -17.46 -15.44
C ILE A 438 22.72 -16.42 -14.76
N ASP A 439 22.21 -15.21 -14.49
CA ASP A 439 22.97 -14.16 -13.80
C ASP A 439 23.29 -14.54 -12.33
N ALA A 440 22.36 -15.17 -11.63
CA ALA A 440 22.61 -15.74 -10.30
C ALA A 440 23.68 -16.85 -10.37
N LEU A 441 23.64 -17.70 -11.39
CA LEU A 441 24.64 -18.74 -11.59
C LEU A 441 26.03 -18.15 -11.85
N TRP A 442 26.12 -17.09 -12.65
CA TRP A 442 27.37 -16.39 -12.96
C TRP A 442 27.95 -15.63 -11.78
N THR A 443 27.10 -15.02 -10.94
CA THR A 443 27.57 -14.31 -9.74
C THR A 443 28.08 -15.26 -8.65
N HIS A 444 27.55 -16.49 -8.59
CA HIS A 444 28.00 -17.51 -7.64
C HIS A 444 29.09 -18.45 -8.18
N LEU A 445 29.34 -18.48 -9.49
CA LEU A 445 30.38 -19.29 -10.11
C LEU A 445 31.79 -19.07 -9.50
N PRO A 446 32.25 -17.83 -9.24
CA PRO A 446 33.58 -17.60 -8.66
C PRO A 446 33.68 -18.21 -7.25
N LEU A 447 32.61 -18.12 -6.47
CA LEU A 447 32.57 -18.61 -5.09
C LEU A 447 32.53 -20.14 -5.05
N ALA A 448 31.80 -20.77 -5.97
CA ALA A 448 31.80 -22.22 -6.15
C ALA A 448 33.17 -22.74 -6.60
N ILE A 449 33.87 -22.03 -7.50
CA ILE A 449 35.24 -22.37 -7.93
C ILE A 449 36.22 -22.28 -6.75
N VAL A 450 36.14 -21.22 -5.94
CA VAL A 450 36.98 -21.07 -4.75
C VAL A 450 36.71 -22.18 -3.73
N ALA A 451 35.44 -22.53 -3.49
CA ALA A 451 35.08 -23.63 -2.60
C ALA A 451 35.60 -24.98 -3.10
N ALA A 452 35.47 -25.26 -4.40
CA ALA A 452 35.96 -26.49 -5.02
C ALA A 452 37.49 -26.59 -4.97
N LEU A 453 38.21 -25.50 -5.24
CA LEU A 453 39.67 -25.44 -5.09
C LEU A 453 40.10 -25.61 -3.63
N GLY A 454 39.38 -24.99 -2.69
CA GLY A 454 39.62 -25.18 -1.26
C GLY A 454 39.46 -26.64 -0.83
N LEU A 455 38.39 -27.31 -1.28
CA LEU A 455 38.16 -28.73 -1.04
C LEU A 455 39.26 -29.62 -1.65
N LEU A 456 39.73 -29.31 -2.86
CA LEU A 456 40.84 -30.03 -3.50
C LEU A 456 42.15 -29.90 -2.72
N VAL A 457 42.45 -28.71 -2.19
CA VAL A 457 43.64 -28.47 -1.36
C VAL A 457 43.54 -29.26 -0.05
N VAL A 458 42.39 -29.20 0.62
CA VAL A 458 42.14 -29.96 1.87
C VAL A 458 42.24 -31.47 1.61
N TRP A 459 41.66 -31.96 0.52
CA TRP A 459 41.73 -33.37 0.14
C TRP A 459 43.17 -33.82 -0.11
N LYS A 460 43.96 -33.05 -0.86
CA LYS A 460 45.38 -33.34 -1.11
C LYS A 460 46.23 -33.34 0.16
N PHE A 461 45.89 -32.49 1.13
CA PHE A 461 46.56 -32.47 2.44
C PHE A 461 46.16 -33.63 3.35
N MET A 462 44.89 -34.04 3.34
CA MET A 462 44.42 -35.16 4.15
C MET A 462 44.86 -36.53 3.62
N TRP A 463 45.15 -36.63 2.32
CA TRP A 463 45.56 -37.87 1.68
C TRP A 463 46.94 -37.70 1.04
N PRO A 464 48.01 -37.54 1.85
CA PRO A 464 49.36 -37.54 1.32
C PRO A 464 49.56 -38.87 0.59
N THR A 465 49.85 -38.79 -0.71
CA THR A 465 50.17 -39.95 -1.53
C THR A 465 51.22 -40.77 -0.80
N ALA A 466 50.88 -42.02 -0.46
CA ALA A 466 51.79 -42.93 0.23
C ALA A 466 53.15 -42.94 -0.49
N PRO A 467 54.26 -42.94 0.24
CA PRO A 467 55.58 -42.97 -0.36
C PRO A 467 55.67 -44.18 -1.31
N VAL A 468 55.91 -43.89 -2.58
CA VAL A 468 56.13 -44.87 -3.64
C VAL A 468 57.36 -45.68 -3.24
N GLY A 469 57.15 -46.88 -2.68
CA GLY A 469 58.26 -47.70 -2.19
C GLY A 469 57.92 -48.97 -1.39
N GLN A 470 56.67 -49.20 -0.99
CA GLN A 470 56.28 -50.46 -0.35
C GLN A 470 55.38 -51.29 -1.27
N SER A 471 55.94 -52.40 -1.75
CA SER A 471 55.19 -53.44 -2.47
C SER A 471 54.10 -54.00 -1.55
N PRO A 472 52.86 -54.17 -2.04
CA PRO A 472 51.78 -54.76 -1.24
C PRO A 472 52.14 -56.20 -0.83
N PRO A 473 51.81 -56.62 0.40
CA PRO A 473 52.02 -58.01 0.84
C PRO A 473 51.22 -58.97 -0.04
N SER A 474 51.82 -60.12 -0.36
CA SER A 474 51.21 -61.15 -1.21
C SER A 474 49.97 -61.75 -0.54
N ILE A 475 48.95 -62.02 -1.35
CA ILE A 475 47.63 -62.57 -0.96
C ILE A 475 47.71 -63.83 -0.07
N ASP A 476 48.80 -64.59 -0.14
CA ASP A 476 49.00 -65.80 0.67
C ASP A 476 49.14 -65.54 2.18
N GLU A 477 49.61 -64.35 2.58
CA GLU A 477 49.78 -63.97 3.99
C GLU A 477 48.44 -63.57 4.63
N TYR A 478 47.45 -63.16 3.82
CA TYR A 478 46.12 -62.79 4.30
C TYR A 478 45.23 -64.02 4.54
N MET A 479 45.40 -65.08 3.75
CA MET A 479 44.60 -66.31 3.86
C MET A 479 45.03 -67.21 5.03
N THR A 480 46.26 -67.06 5.53
CA THR A 480 46.74 -67.84 6.69
C THR A 480 46.25 -67.26 8.02
N ARG A 481 46.19 -65.93 8.17
CA ARG A 481 45.67 -65.32 9.41
C ARG A 481 44.18 -65.56 9.65
N HIS A 482 43.37 -65.66 8.61
CA HIS A 482 41.92 -65.81 8.79
C HIS A 482 41.46 -67.24 9.10
N LYS A 483 42.34 -68.25 8.98
CA LYS A 483 42.00 -69.64 9.29
C LYS A 483 42.20 -70.04 10.76
N GLU A 484 42.97 -69.28 11.53
CA GLU A 484 43.21 -69.58 12.95
C GLU A 484 42.14 -69.01 13.90
N GLU A 485 41.37 -68.00 13.50
CA GLU A 485 40.39 -67.36 14.39
C GLU A 485 39.01 -68.05 14.43
N THR A 486 38.69 -68.96 13.51
CA THR A 486 37.37 -69.62 13.46
C THR A 486 37.21 -70.91 14.27
N PHE A 487 38.21 -71.35 15.06
CA PHE A 487 38.14 -72.64 15.79
C PHE A 487 37.97 -72.56 17.32
N ARG A 488 37.74 -71.37 17.89
CA ARG A 488 37.41 -71.22 19.31
C ARG A 488 36.16 -70.39 19.47
N GLU A 489 35.00 -71.05 19.51
CA GLU A 489 33.88 -70.75 20.41
C GLU A 489 32.68 -71.64 20.04
N ALA A 490 32.55 -72.76 20.75
CA ALA A 490 31.28 -73.46 20.93
C ALA A 490 30.82 -73.26 22.38
N PRO A 491 29.52 -73.10 22.65
CA PRO A 491 29.02 -72.59 23.93
C PRO A 491 28.77 -73.70 24.95
N GLY A 492 29.09 -73.42 26.22
CA GLY A 492 28.70 -74.23 27.39
C GLY A 492 27.54 -73.58 28.14
N GLN A 493 26.53 -74.41 28.43
CA GLN A 493 25.32 -74.18 29.22
C GLN A 493 25.59 -73.69 30.64
#